data_AF-A0A7K8V1F4-F1
#
_entry.id   AF-A0A7K8V1F4-F1
#
_cell.length_a   1.000
_cell.length_b   1.000
_cell.length_c   1.000
_cell.angle_alpha   90.00
_cell.angle_beta   90.00
_cell.angle_gamma   90.00
#
_symmetry.space_group_name_H-M   'P 1'
#
loop_
_entity.id
_entity.type
_entity.pdbx_description
1 polymer ?
#
loop_
_entity_poly.entity_id
_entity_poly.type
_entity_poly.pdbx_seq_one_letter_code
_entity_poly.pdbx_strand_id
1 'polypeptide(L)'
;LGPACWLWDYLRRSNQAGFLLPLSGGIDSSATACIVYSMCHQVCLAVKNGNADVLADARKIVSDETYVPEDPREFCRRIFTTCYMASENSSQDTCNRAKLLAEQIGSYHISLNIDAAVKAIVGIFSMVTGRTPRFSVYGGSSRENLALQNVQARIRMVVAYLFAQLTLWTRGVPGGLLVLGSANVDESLRGYLTKYDCSSADINPIGGISKTDLKNFIQYCIENFQLTALRSIMSAPPTAELEPLVDGQVAQTDEADMGMTYAELSIYGKLRKIAKAGPYSMFCKLINMWKEICTPREVASKVKHFFRMYSINRHKMTTLTPSYHAENYSPDDNRFDLRPFLYNTTWSWQFRCIDEQVNAL
;
A
#
# COMPACT_ATOMS: atom_id res chain seq x y z
N LEU A 1 17.98 2.33 1.03
CA LEU A 1 18.69 1.69 2.17
C LEU A 1 17.93 1.81 3.50
N GLY A 2 17.52 3.00 3.95
CA GLY A 2 16.87 3.20 5.26
C GLY A 2 15.78 2.17 5.64
N PRO A 3 14.70 2.00 4.85
CA PRO A 3 13.66 1.01 5.14
C PRO A 3 14.16 -0.43 5.22
N ALA A 4 15.21 -0.79 4.46
CA ALA A 4 15.77 -2.14 4.47
C ALA A 4 16.50 -2.43 5.80
N CYS A 5 17.34 -1.50 6.26
CA CYS A 5 17.99 -1.63 7.56
C CYS A 5 16.97 -1.60 8.71
N TRP A 6 15.91 -0.81 8.56
CA TRP A 6 14.81 -0.77 9.53
C TRP A 6 14.08 -2.11 9.66
N LEU A 7 13.77 -2.77 8.53
CA LEU A 7 13.19 -4.12 8.54
C LEU A 7 14.13 -5.15 9.18
N TRP A 8 15.45 -5.05 8.94
CA TRP A 8 16.42 -5.94 9.57
C TRP A 8 16.38 -5.84 11.10
N ASP A 9 16.41 -4.61 11.62
CA ASP A 9 16.30 -4.35 13.05
C ASP A 9 14.95 -4.83 13.62
N TYR A 10 13.85 -4.61 12.90
CA TYR A 10 12.53 -5.11 13.31
C TYR A 10 12.50 -6.64 13.39
N LEU A 11 13.03 -7.34 12.37
CA LEU A 11 13.02 -8.79 12.31
C LEU A 11 13.82 -9.41 13.46
N ARG A 12 15.10 -9.03 13.57
CA ARG A 12 16.02 -9.63 14.56
C ARG A 12 15.62 -9.33 16.01
N ARG A 13 15.00 -8.16 16.28
CA ARG A 13 14.59 -7.75 17.63
C ARG A 13 13.19 -8.23 18.01
N SER A 14 12.29 -8.42 17.04
CA SER A 14 10.96 -8.99 17.30
C SER A 14 10.99 -10.49 17.60
N ASN A 15 12.12 -11.17 17.31
CA ASN A 15 12.26 -12.63 17.35
C ASN A 15 11.23 -13.36 16.48
N GLN A 16 10.75 -12.71 15.41
CA GLN A 16 9.93 -13.37 14.39
C GLN A 16 10.83 -14.12 13.39
N ALA A 17 10.25 -15.12 12.74
CA ALA A 17 10.97 -16.02 11.85
C ALA A 17 11.04 -15.50 10.40
N GLY A 18 10.33 -14.40 10.11
CA GLY A 18 10.36 -13.78 8.78
C GLY A 18 9.23 -12.79 8.55
N PHE A 19 8.94 -12.58 7.27
CA PHE A 19 7.91 -11.67 6.78
C PHE A 19 6.90 -12.39 5.88
N LEU A 20 5.65 -11.92 5.92
CA LEU A 20 4.62 -12.21 4.92
C LEU A 20 4.24 -10.91 4.21
N LEU A 21 4.30 -10.90 2.88
CA LEU A 21 3.80 -9.79 2.07
C LEU A 21 2.63 -10.24 1.17
N PRO A 22 1.44 -9.61 1.29
CA PRO A 22 0.43 -9.61 0.25
C PRO A 22 0.98 -8.95 -1.02
N LEU A 23 1.40 -9.75 -2.01
CA LEU A 23 2.04 -9.27 -3.24
C LEU A 23 0.98 -9.18 -4.34
N SER A 24 0.64 -7.98 -4.80
CA SER A 24 -0.46 -7.76 -5.75
C SER A 24 -0.05 -7.75 -7.22
N GLY A 25 1.26 -7.70 -7.52
CA GLY A 25 1.76 -7.43 -8.87
C GLY A 25 1.65 -5.95 -9.29
N GLY A 26 1.34 -5.06 -8.34
CA GLY A 26 1.40 -3.60 -8.49
C GLY A 26 2.68 -3.00 -7.92
N ILE A 27 2.89 -1.71 -8.17
CA ILE A 27 4.11 -0.96 -7.83
C ILE A 27 4.43 -1.00 -6.34
N ASP A 28 3.45 -0.75 -5.47
CA ASP A 28 3.70 -0.53 -4.05
C ASP A 28 4.13 -1.81 -3.33
N SER A 29 3.38 -2.92 -3.53
CA SER A 29 3.81 -4.21 -2.99
C SER A 29 5.14 -4.67 -3.58
N SER A 30 5.41 -4.33 -4.84
CA SER A 30 6.69 -4.66 -5.47
C SER A 30 7.85 -3.86 -4.85
N ALA A 31 7.61 -2.61 -4.46
CA ALA A 31 8.59 -1.79 -3.76
C ALA A 31 8.89 -2.37 -2.37
N THR A 32 7.86 -2.79 -1.62
CA THR A 32 8.03 -3.50 -0.36
C THR A 32 8.86 -4.78 -0.54
N ALA A 33 8.58 -5.58 -1.57
CA ALA A 33 9.37 -6.76 -1.89
C ALA A 33 10.84 -6.42 -2.23
N CYS A 34 11.08 -5.36 -2.99
CA CYS A 34 12.43 -4.88 -3.31
C CYS A 34 13.18 -4.38 -2.07
N ILE A 35 12.50 -3.80 -1.08
CA ILE A 35 13.10 -3.39 0.20
C ILE A 35 13.56 -4.63 0.99
N VAL A 36 12.74 -5.68 1.06
CA VAL A 36 13.13 -6.96 1.70
C VAL A 36 14.31 -7.60 0.96
N TYR A 37 14.30 -7.57 -0.37
CA TYR A 37 15.43 -8.09 -1.15
C TYR A 37 16.71 -7.25 -0.95
N SER A 38 16.59 -5.92 -0.92
CA SER A 38 17.70 -5.02 -0.57
C SER A 38 18.24 -5.30 0.84
N MET A 39 17.38 -5.63 1.80
CA MET A 39 17.79 -6.04 3.15
C MET A 39 18.62 -7.33 3.09
N CYS A 40 18.20 -8.33 2.31
CA CYS A 40 18.94 -9.57 2.13
C CYS A 40 20.34 -9.32 1.55
N HIS A 41 20.45 -8.45 0.55
CA HIS A 41 21.75 -8.00 0.00
C HIS A 41 22.65 -7.37 1.07
N GLN A 42 22.09 -6.52 1.93
CA GLN A 42 22.87 -5.90 3.02
C GLN A 42 23.35 -6.93 4.05
N VAL A 43 22.52 -7.93 4.38
CA VAL A 43 22.91 -9.02 5.29
C VAL A 43 24.05 -9.84 4.69
N CYS A 44 23.94 -10.29 3.44
CA CYS A 44 25.01 -11.02 2.76
C CYS A 44 26.31 -10.21 2.69
N LEU A 45 26.22 -8.92 2.36
CA LEU A 45 27.37 -8.03 2.31
C LEU A 45 28.03 -7.85 3.69
N ALA A 46 27.24 -7.67 4.75
CA ALA A 46 27.76 -7.53 6.10
C ALA A 46 28.46 -8.81 6.59
N VAL A 47 27.89 -9.99 6.30
CA VAL A 47 28.51 -11.28 6.63
C VAL A 47 29.80 -11.47 5.84
N LYS A 48 29.80 -11.17 4.54
CA LYS A 48 31.01 -11.21 3.70
C LYS A 48 32.12 -10.31 4.22
N ASN A 49 31.76 -9.17 4.83
CA ASN A 49 32.70 -8.23 5.45
C ASN A 49 33.09 -8.62 6.89
N GLY A 50 32.71 -9.81 7.37
CA GLY A 50 33.12 -10.33 8.68
C GLY A 50 32.31 -9.83 9.87
N ASN A 51 31.09 -9.31 9.65
CA ASN A 51 30.23 -8.89 10.76
C ASN A 51 29.63 -10.11 11.50
N ALA A 52 30.23 -10.43 12.65
CA ALA A 52 29.83 -11.59 13.47
C ALA A 52 28.42 -11.46 14.06
N ASP A 53 27.98 -10.26 14.42
CA ASP A 53 26.66 -10.02 15.01
C ASP A 53 25.55 -10.28 13.98
N VAL A 54 25.72 -9.78 12.75
CA VAL A 54 24.76 -10.02 11.66
C VAL A 54 24.70 -11.50 11.30
N LEU A 55 25.83 -12.20 11.31
CA LEU A 55 25.86 -13.65 11.07
C LEU A 55 25.11 -14.42 12.16
N ALA A 56 25.34 -14.07 13.43
CA ALA A 56 24.65 -14.69 14.56
C ALA A 56 23.13 -14.46 14.50
N ASP A 57 22.70 -13.22 14.21
CA ASP A 57 21.28 -12.88 14.05
C ASP A 57 20.66 -13.63 12.86
N ALA A 58 21.35 -13.72 11.72
CA ALA A 58 20.86 -14.46 10.55
C ALA A 58 20.65 -15.95 10.86
N ARG A 59 21.64 -16.60 11.49
CA ARG A 59 21.56 -18.01 11.93
C ARG A 59 20.41 -18.26 12.89
N LYS A 60 20.22 -17.36 13.86
CA LYS A 60 19.11 -17.41 14.81
C LYS A 60 17.76 -17.31 14.11
N ILE A 61 17.57 -16.35 13.20
CA ILE A 61 16.32 -16.15 12.46
C ILE A 61 15.97 -17.41 11.66
N VAL A 62 16.94 -18.01 10.96
CA VAL A 62 16.68 -19.20 10.14
C VAL A 62 16.73 -20.51 10.93
N SER A 63 17.03 -20.46 12.24
CA SER A 63 17.19 -21.63 13.11
C SER A 63 18.20 -22.66 12.59
N ASP A 64 19.35 -22.20 12.08
CA ASP A 64 20.42 -23.03 11.52
C ASP A 64 21.79 -22.43 11.90
N GLU A 65 22.49 -23.06 12.84
CA GLU A 65 23.78 -22.59 13.37
C GLU A 65 24.93 -22.68 12.36
N THR A 66 24.79 -23.54 11.34
CA THR A 66 25.81 -23.72 10.31
C THR A 66 25.65 -22.75 9.14
N TYR A 67 24.48 -22.11 9.05
CA TYR A 67 24.12 -21.25 7.93
C TYR A 67 25.06 -20.05 7.76
N VAL A 68 25.37 -19.73 6.51
CA VAL A 68 26.10 -18.52 6.11
C VAL A 68 25.39 -17.92 4.89
N PRO A 69 24.78 -16.71 5.00
CA PRO A 69 24.04 -16.11 3.89
C PRO A 69 25.00 -15.55 2.83
N GLU A 70 25.22 -16.30 1.76
CA GLU A 70 26.06 -15.88 0.61
C GLU A 70 25.23 -15.33 -0.56
N ASP A 71 24.10 -15.99 -0.88
CA ASP A 71 23.17 -15.59 -1.94
C ASP A 71 21.94 -14.87 -1.33
N PRO A 72 21.72 -13.59 -1.67
CA PRO A 72 20.55 -12.84 -1.22
C PRO A 72 19.21 -13.51 -1.57
N ARG A 73 19.11 -14.23 -2.69
CA ARG A 73 17.88 -14.93 -3.10
C ARG A 73 17.61 -16.12 -2.19
N GLU A 74 18.65 -16.84 -1.80
CA GLU A 74 18.57 -17.97 -0.89
C GLU A 74 18.14 -17.52 0.51
N PHE A 75 18.77 -16.45 1.03
CA PHE A 75 18.38 -15.88 2.32
C PHE A 75 16.93 -15.37 2.28
N CYS A 76 16.56 -14.64 1.22
CA CYS A 76 15.20 -14.18 0.97
C CYS A 76 14.19 -15.34 1.01
N ARG A 77 14.48 -16.47 0.39
CA ARG A 77 13.62 -17.68 0.41
C ARG A 77 13.32 -18.21 1.81
N ARG A 78 14.29 -18.09 2.74
CA ARG A 78 14.14 -18.57 4.12
C ARG A 78 13.26 -17.66 4.95
N ILE A 79 13.39 -16.35 4.78
CA ILE A 79 12.76 -15.35 5.66
C ILE A 79 11.56 -14.63 5.05
N PHE A 80 11.30 -14.80 3.76
CA PHE A 80 10.29 -14.02 3.06
C PHE A 80 9.26 -14.89 2.33
N THR A 81 8.01 -14.75 2.75
CA THR A 81 6.85 -15.35 2.10
C THR A 81 6.08 -14.26 1.36
N THR A 82 5.82 -14.45 0.07
CA THR A 82 4.93 -13.58 -0.72
C THR A 82 3.63 -14.30 -1.03
N CYS A 83 2.51 -13.60 -0.99
CA CYS A 83 1.19 -14.19 -1.19
C CYS A 83 0.36 -13.37 -2.19
N TYR A 84 0.08 -13.95 -3.36
CA TYR A 84 -0.87 -13.41 -4.32
C TYR A 84 -2.26 -13.99 -4.05
N MET A 85 -3.25 -13.12 -3.84
CA MET A 85 -4.61 -13.48 -3.44
C MET A 85 -5.60 -12.99 -4.51
N ALA A 86 -5.78 -13.81 -5.54
CA ALA A 86 -6.67 -13.54 -6.66
C ALA A 86 -8.14 -13.53 -6.24
N SER A 87 -8.95 -12.77 -6.95
CA SER A 87 -10.42 -12.90 -6.99
C SER A 87 -10.88 -13.20 -8.43
N GLU A 88 -12.17 -13.44 -8.63
CA GLU A 88 -12.79 -13.61 -9.96
C GLU A 88 -12.55 -12.41 -10.90
N ASN A 89 -12.25 -11.25 -10.31
CA ASN A 89 -11.95 -10.01 -11.00
C ASN A 89 -10.47 -9.82 -11.38
N SER A 90 -9.58 -10.68 -10.87
CA SER A 90 -8.14 -10.52 -11.05
C SER A 90 -7.68 -11.01 -12.43
N SER A 91 -6.82 -10.24 -13.08
CA SER A 91 -6.24 -10.62 -14.37
C SER A 91 -5.15 -11.67 -14.22
N GLN A 92 -4.89 -12.40 -15.31
CA GLN A 92 -3.74 -13.31 -15.36
C GLN A 92 -2.42 -12.53 -15.33
N ASP A 93 -2.42 -11.29 -15.81
CA ASP A 93 -1.22 -10.46 -15.89
C ASP A 93 -0.72 -10.02 -14.51
N THR A 94 -1.59 -9.57 -13.59
CA THR A 94 -1.21 -9.26 -12.20
C THR A 94 -0.63 -10.48 -11.49
N CYS A 95 -1.26 -11.64 -11.66
CA CYS A 95 -0.78 -12.92 -11.13
C CYS A 95 0.61 -13.27 -11.66
N ASN A 96 0.81 -13.17 -12.97
CA ASN A 96 2.10 -13.46 -13.62
C ASN A 96 3.20 -12.50 -13.15
N ARG A 97 2.90 -11.20 -13.00
CA ARG A 97 3.85 -10.21 -12.49
C ARG A 97 4.28 -10.49 -11.07
N ALA A 98 3.33 -10.81 -10.18
CA ALA A 98 3.63 -11.16 -8.79
C ALA A 98 4.51 -12.42 -8.71
N LYS A 99 4.15 -13.47 -9.46
CA LYS A 99 4.92 -14.71 -9.53
C LYS A 99 6.34 -14.48 -10.04
N LEU A 100 6.50 -13.78 -11.16
CA LEU A 100 7.81 -13.54 -11.76
C LEU A 100 8.73 -12.73 -10.84
N LEU A 101 8.19 -11.70 -10.16
CA LEU A 101 8.96 -10.93 -9.19
C LEU A 101 9.39 -11.81 -8.00
N ALA A 102 8.48 -12.62 -7.47
CA ALA A 102 8.74 -13.52 -6.36
C ALA A 102 9.85 -14.55 -6.71
N GLU A 103 9.83 -15.09 -7.93
CA GLU A 103 10.87 -15.98 -8.46
C GLU A 103 12.23 -15.27 -8.56
N GLN A 104 12.27 -14.03 -9.05
CA GLN A 104 13.52 -13.27 -9.20
C GLN A 104 14.16 -12.93 -7.86
N ILE A 105 13.37 -12.49 -6.87
CA ILE A 105 13.90 -12.19 -5.53
C ILE A 105 14.14 -13.43 -4.67
N GLY A 106 13.58 -14.59 -5.05
CA GLY A 106 13.75 -15.87 -4.37
C GLY A 106 12.77 -16.15 -3.22
N SER A 107 11.72 -15.34 -3.03
CA SER A 107 10.76 -15.53 -1.92
C SER A 107 9.97 -16.85 -2.03
N TYR A 108 9.51 -17.39 -0.91
CA TYR A 108 8.51 -18.48 -0.91
C TYR A 108 7.15 -17.92 -1.36
N HIS A 109 6.75 -18.23 -2.60
CA HIS A 109 5.55 -17.66 -3.21
C HIS A 109 4.33 -18.55 -3.05
N ILE A 110 3.23 -17.97 -2.57
CA ILE A 110 1.91 -18.58 -2.49
C ILE A 110 0.99 -17.85 -3.47
N SER A 111 0.23 -18.60 -4.26
CA SER A 111 -0.84 -18.06 -5.09
C SER A 111 -2.13 -18.81 -4.77
N LEU A 112 -3.19 -18.07 -4.47
CA LEU A 112 -4.50 -18.62 -4.09
C LEU A 112 -5.64 -17.74 -4.62
N ASN A 113 -6.85 -18.28 -4.59
CA ASN A 113 -8.08 -17.57 -4.94
C ASN A 113 -8.99 -17.43 -3.71
N ILE A 114 -9.56 -16.24 -3.49
CA ILE A 114 -10.38 -15.91 -2.30
C ILE A 114 -11.89 -16.03 -2.53
N ASP A 115 -12.35 -16.36 -3.75
CA ASP A 115 -13.75 -16.27 -4.14
C ASP A 115 -14.65 -17.20 -3.33
N ALA A 116 -14.15 -18.36 -2.93
CA ALA A 116 -14.91 -19.27 -2.07
C ALA A 116 -15.26 -18.60 -0.72
N ALA A 117 -14.30 -17.89 -0.11
CA ALA A 117 -14.52 -17.15 1.12
C ALA A 117 -15.42 -15.92 0.89
N VAL A 118 -15.23 -15.20 -0.22
CA VAL A 118 -16.09 -14.05 -0.59
C VAL A 118 -17.54 -14.49 -0.77
N LYS A 119 -17.77 -15.55 -1.54
CA LYS A 119 -19.10 -16.12 -1.80
C LYS A 119 -19.76 -16.60 -0.52
N ALA A 120 -19.01 -17.23 0.39
CA ALA A 120 -19.53 -17.64 1.69
C ALA A 120 -20.00 -16.43 2.53
N ILE A 121 -19.18 -15.38 2.64
CA ILE A 121 -19.52 -14.17 3.41
C ILE A 121 -20.72 -13.43 2.81
N VAL A 122 -20.75 -13.23 1.49
CA VAL A 122 -21.90 -12.61 0.81
C VAL A 122 -23.14 -13.50 0.93
N GLY A 123 -23.00 -14.82 0.86
CA GLY A 123 -24.08 -15.78 1.02
C GLY A 123 -24.74 -15.71 2.40
N ILE A 124 -23.96 -15.53 3.47
CA ILE A 124 -24.49 -15.30 4.83
C ILE A 124 -25.35 -14.02 4.86
N PHE A 125 -24.86 -12.93 4.26
CA PHE A 125 -25.62 -11.67 4.18
C PHE A 125 -26.93 -11.86 3.40
N SER A 126 -26.89 -12.53 2.25
CA SER A 126 -28.08 -12.81 1.44
C SER A 126 -29.09 -13.68 2.17
N MET A 127 -28.63 -14.70 2.90
CA MET A 127 -29.50 -15.60 3.67
C MET A 127 -30.24 -14.85 4.79
N VAL A 128 -29.56 -13.94 5.50
CA VAL A 128 -30.15 -13.20 6.63
C VAL A 128 -31.05 -12.06 6.17
N THR A 129 -30.69 -11.36 5.08
CA THR A 129 -31.39 -10.14 4.65
C THR A 129 -32.39 -10.34 3.52
N GLY A 130 -32.34 -11.47 2.82
CA GLY A 130 -33.13 -11.73 1.62
C GLY A 130 -32.71 -10.89 0.40
N ARG A 131 -31.57 -10.18 0.46
CA ARG A 131 -31.05 -9.33 -0.63
C ARG A 131 -29.63 -9.71 -1.00
N THR A 132 -29.33 -9.74 -2.29
CA THR A 132 -27.98 -10.01 -2.81
C THR A 132 -27.41 -8.75 -3.44
N PRO A 133 -26.32 -8.18 -2.89
CA PRO A 133 -25.67 -7.00 -3.48
C PRO A 133 -25.05 -7.34 -4.83
N ARG A 134 -24.99 -6.36 -5.73
CA ARG A 134 -24.40 -6.51 -7.07
C ARG A 134 -23.29 -5.48 -7.32
N PHE A 135 -22.32 -5.82 -8.17
CA PHE A 135 -21.37 -4.85 -8.72
C PHE A 135 -22.08 -3.86 -9.64
N SER A 136 -21.51 -2.67 -9.82
CA SER A 136 -22.08 -1.60 -10.67
C SER A 136 -22.34 -2.08 -12.09
N VAL A 137 -21.40 -2.84 -12.66
CA VAL A 137 -21.52 -3.43 -14.01
C VAL A 137 -22.72 -4.38 -14.17
N TYR A 138 -23.24 -4.91 -13.06
CA TYR A 138 -24.42 -5.78 -13.00
C TYR A 138 -25.66 -5.05 -12.43
N GLY A 139 -25.67 -3.71 -12.47
CA GLY A 139 -26.79 -2.88 -12.06
C GLY A 139 -26.89 -2.62 -10.55
N GLY A 140 -25.83 -2.90 -9.78
CA GLY A 140 -25.78 -2.56 -8.35
C GLY A 140 -25.57 -1.06 -8.10
N SER A 141 -26.02 -0.57 -6.95
CA SER A 141 -25.74 0.81 -6.53
C SER A 141 -24.26 1.03 -6.18
N SER A 142 -23.80 2.29 -6.15
CA SER A 142 -22.44 2.64 -5.73
C SER A 142 -22.10 2.11 -4.32
N ARG A 143 -23.11 1.99 -3.44
CA ARG A 143 -22.94 1.43 -2.10
C ARG A 143 -22.68 -0.07 -2.14
N GLU A 144 -23.44 -0.81 -2.95
CA GLU A 144 -23.28 -2.26 -3.11
C GLU A 144 -21.93 -2.59 -3.74
N ASN A 145 -21.57 -1.87 -4.80
CA ASN A 145 -20.30 -2.02 -5.49
C ASN A 145 -19.11 -1.83 -4.54
N LEU A 146 -19.10 -0.72 -3.79
CA LEU A 146 -18.06 -0.44 -2.79
C LEU A 146 -18.05 -1.48 -1.67
N ALA A 147 -19.21 -1.98 -1.23
CA ALA A 147 -19.28 -3.01 -0.20
C ALA A 147 -18.66 -4.34 -0.67
N LEU A 148 -18.92 -4.77 -1.90
CA LEU A 148 -18.35 -5.98 -2.49
C LEU A 148 -16.83 -5.88 -2.66
N GLN A 149 -16.32 -4.74 -3.10
CA GLN A 149 -14.87 -4.48 -3.15
C GLN A 149 -14.24 -4.56 -1.76
N ASN A 150 -14.86 -3.91 -0.77
CA ASN A 150 -14.38 -3.91 0.60
C ASN A 150 -14.37 -5.31 1.23
N VAL A 151 -15.34 -6.17 0.92
CA VAL A 151 -15.37 -7.57 1.40
C VAL A 151 -14.16 -8.33 0.87
N GLN A 152 -13.87 -8.24 -0.43
CA GLN A 152 -12.69 -8.85 -1.03
C GLN A 152 -11.40 -8.32 -0.38
N ALA A 153 -11.29 -7.00 -0.19
CA ALA A 153 -10.13 -6.36 0.42
C ALA A 153 -9.88 -6.86 1.86
N ARG A 154 -10.93 -6.99 2.68
CA ARG A 154 -10.81 -7.49 4.06
C ARG A 154 -10.53 -8.99 4.15
N ILE A 155 -11.11 -9.79 3.26
CA ILE A 155 -10.83 -11.24 3.23
C ILE A 155 -9.34 -11.48 2.94
N ARG A 156 -8.72 -10.69 2.05
CA ARG A 156 -7.26 -10.77 1.84
C ARG A 156 -6.47 -10.53 3.12
N MET A 157 -6.91 -9.61 4.00
CA MET A 157 -6.25 -9.40 5.29
C MET A 157 -6.39 -10.62 6.20
N VAL A 158 -7.59 -11.19 6.32
CA VAL A 158 -7.82 -12.41 7.11
C VAL A 158 -6.93 -13.56 6.63
N VAL A 159 -6.87 -13.77 5.31
CA VAL A 159 -6.01 -14.79 4.69
C VAL A 159 -4.54 -14.49 4.95
N ALA A 160 -4.09 -13.24 4.78
CA ALA A 160 -2.71 -12.86 5.04
C ALA A 160 -2.27 -13.22 6.48
N TYR A 161 -3.07 -12.88 7.49
CA TYR A 161 -2.73 -13.22 8.87
C TYR A 161 -2.79 -14.73 9.17
N LEU A 162 -3.72 -15.46 8.55
CA LEU A 162 -3.76 -16.92 8.67
C LEU A 162 -2.46 -17.56 8.16
N PHE A 163 -2.00 -17.14 6.98
CA PHE A 163 -0.75 -17.63 6.41
C PHE A 163 0.46 -17.12 7.20
N ALA A 164 0.42 -15.91 7.75
CA ALA A 164 1.53 -15.39 8.56
C ALA A 164 1.75 -16.24 9.82
N GLN A 165 0.66 -16.75 10.40
CA GLN A 165 0.70 -17.58 11.60
C GLN A 165 1.00 -19.05 11.31
N LEU A 166 0.57 -19.59 10.16
CA LEU A 166 0.59 -21.04 9.91
C LEU A 166 1.50 -21.52 8.78
N THR A 167 2.00 -20.65 7.89
CA THR A 167 2.82 -21.11 6.74
C THR A 167 4.12 -21.78 7.18
N LEU A 168 4.75 -21.29 8.26
CA LEU A 168 5.96 -21.93 8.78
C LEU A 168 5.63 -23.26 9.47
N TRP A 169 4.51 -23.32 10.19
CA TRP A 169 4.00 -24.55 10.79
C TRP A 169 3.77 -25.66 9.76
N THR A 170 3.17 -25.36 8.60
CA THR A 170 2.98 -26.38 7.53
C THR A 170 4.30 -26.90 6.95
N ARG A 171 5.40 -26.18 7.19
CA ARG A 171 6.75 -26.53 6.74
C ARG A 171 7.61 -27.12 7.86
N GLY A 172 7.05 -27.34 9.04
CA GLY A 172 7.78 -27.85 10.21
C GLY A 172 8.81 -26.85 10.78
N VAL A 173 8.66 -25.55 10.49
CA VAL A 173 9.55 -24.50 10.97
C VAL A 173 8.86 -23.74 12.12
N PRO A 174 9.54 -23.49 13.24
CA PRO A 174 8.97 -22.73 14.36
C PRO A 174 8.83 -21.24 14.04
N GLY A 175 7.97 -20.55 14.79
CA GLY A 175 7.80 -19.09 14.73
C GLY A 175 6.65 -18.63 13.82
N GLY A 176 6.46 -17.32 13.76
CA GLY A 176 5.49 -16.64 12.91
C GLY A 176 6.16 -15.62 11.99
N LEU A 177 5.36 -15.06 11.08
CA LEU A 177 5.79 -14.04 10.13
C LEU A 177 5.15 -12.69 10.49
N LEU A 178 5.93 -11.60 10.35
CA LEU A 178 5.39 -10.24 10.39
C LEU A 178 4.70 -9.93 9.07
N VAL A 179 3.43 -9.51 9.12
CA VAL A 179 2.70 -9.05 7.95
C VAL A 179 3.18 -7.66 7.56
N LEU A 180 3.60 -7.51 6.30
CA LEU A 180 4.04 -6.24 5.73
C LEU A 180 2.90 -5.54 4.99
N GLY A 181 2.68 -4.27 5.33
CA GLY A 181 1.78 -3.37 4.61
C GLY A 181 2.43 -2.78 3.36
N SER A 182 1.62 -2.22 2.47
CA SER A 182 2.11 -1.54 1.25
C SER A 182 1.28 -0.32 0.86
N ALA A 183 0.66 0.36 1.83
CA ALA A 183 0.06 1.66 1.59
C ALA A 183 1.17 2.71 1.44
N ASN A 184 1.09 3.62 0.47
CA ASN A 184 2.02 4.75 0.35
C ASN A 184 1.50 6.01 1.08
N VAL A 185 2.33 7.02 1.21
CA VAL A 185 2.01 8.23 1.99
C VAL A 185 0.88 9.06 1.37
N ASP A 186 0.75 9.07 0.05
CA ASP A 186 -0.21 9.90 -0.69
C ASP A 186 -1.63 9.30 -0.59
N GLU A 187 -1.76 7.98 -0.76
CA GLU A 187 -3.01 7.24 -0.53
C GLU A 187 -3.44 7.32 0.94
N SER A 188 -2.48 7.20 1.87
CA SER A 188 -2.72 7.33 3.31
C SER A 188 -3.26 8.73 3.67
N LEU A 189 -2.72 9.77 3.02
CA LEU A 189 -3.18 11.16 3.21
C LEU A 189 -4.60 11.35 2.67
N ARG A 190 -4.89 10.85 1.46
CA ARG A 190 -6.25 10.87 0.88
C ARG A 190 -7.22 10.03 1.72
N GLY A 191 -6.70 8.96 2.32
CA GLY A 191 -7.48 7.86 2.89
C GLY A 191 -8.11 6.97 1.81
N TYR A 192 -7.41 6.81 0.68
CA TYR A 192 -7.78 5.89 -0.41
C TYR A 192 -7.31 4.47 -0.09
N LEU A 193 -8.03 3.83 0.83
CA LEU A 193 -7.80 2.45 1.27
C LEU A 193 -9.07 1.93 1.94
N THR A 194 -9.23 0.61 2.01
CA THR A 194 -10.31 0.01 2.79
C THR A 194 -9.87 -0.12 4.24
N LYS A 195 -10.66 0.40 5.17
CA LYS A 195 -10.34 0.22 6.60
C LYS A 195 -10.34 -1.28 6.94
N TYR A 196 -9.21 -1.75 7.48
CA TYR A 196 -8.92 -3.16 7.83
C TYR A 196 -8.72 -4.12 6.65
N ASP A 197 -8.32 -3.63 5.47
CA ASP A 197 -7.72 -4.49 4.43
C ASP A 197 -6.21 -4.67 4.66
N CYS A 198 -5.48 -5.14 3.64
CA CYS A 198 -4.02 -5.31 3.67
C CYS A 198 -3.22 -4.00 3.90
N SER A 199 -3.86 -2.84 3.99
CA SER A 199 -3.26 -1.60 4.52
C SER A 199 -3.09 -1.60 6.04
N SER A 200 -3.69 -2.56 6.75
CA SER A 200 -3.70 -2.73 8.22
C SER A 200 -2.90 -4.00 8.63
N ALA A 201 -1.59 -3.95 8.39
CA ALA A 201 -0.61 -4.99 8.69
C ALA A 201 0.13 -4.71 10.02
N ASP A 202 1.21 -5.45 10.30
CA ASP A 202 2.01 -5.24 11.52
C ASP A 202 2.92 -4.02 11.39
N ILE A 203 3.62 -3.90 10.25
CA ILE A 203 4.50 -2.78 9.92
C ILE A 203 4.47 -2.47 8.41
N ASN A 204 4.71 -1.21 8.05
CA ASN A 204 4.73 -0.78 6.65
C ASN A 204 6.02 -0.01 6.30
N PRO A 205 6.95 -0.60 5.52
CA PRO A 205 8.23 0.03 5.20
C PRO A 205 8.12 1.17 4.18
N ILE A 206 6.99 1.30 3.48
CA ILE A 206 6.79 2.33 2.44
C ILE A 206 5.74 3.39 2.79
N GLY A 207 5.07 3.28 3.94
CA GLY A 207 3.98 4.18 4.31
C GLY A 207 4.35 5.65 4.49
N GLY A 208 5.65 5.95 4.61
CA GLY A 208 6.17 7.30 4.61
C GLY A 208 6.74 7.79 3.28
N ILE A 209 6.62 7.04 2.17
CA ILE A 209 7.26 7.34 0.88
C ILE A 209 6.21 7.74 -0.16
N SER A 210 6.51 8.75 -0.99
CA SER A 210 5.64 9.23 -2.07
C SER A 210 5.48 8.21 -3.19
N LYS A 211 4.32 8.19 -3.88
CA LYS A 211 4.10 7.30 -5.05
C LYS A 211 5.13 7.56 -6.14
N THR A 212 5.52 8.83 -6.33
CA THR A 212 6.52 9.23 -7.31
C THR A 212 7.88 8.63 -6.98
N ASP A 213 8.30 8.68 -5.71
CA ASP A 213 9.57 8.12 -5.29
C ASP A 213 9.56 6.59 -5.28
N LEU A 214 8.41 5.96 -5.04
CA LEU A 214 8.26 4.52 -5.23
C LEU A 214 8.47 4.11 -6.69
N LYS A 215 7.94 4.87 -7.66
CA LYS A 215 8.23 4.65 -9.09
C LYS A 215 9.72 4.78 -9.41
N ASN A 216 10.35 5.85 -8.91
CA ASN A 216 11.80 6.07 -9.08
C ASN A 216 12.63 4.93 -8.43
N PHE A 217 12.21 4.46 -7.26
CA PHE A 217 12.86 3.34 -6.57
C PHE A 217 12.73 2.03 -7.35
N ILE A 218 11.56 1.75 -7.93
CA ILE A 218 11.37 0.57 -8.79
C ILE A 218 12.30 0.64 -10.01
N GLN A 219 12.43 1.81 -10.64
CA GLN A 219 13.38 2.00 -11.73
C GLN A 219 14.83 1.72 -11.29
N TYR A 220 15.23 2.24 -10.13
CA TYR A 220 16.53 1.93 -9.54
C TYR A 220 16.72 0.41 -9.33
N CYS A 221 15.70 -0.30 -8.85
CA CYS A 221 15.77 -1.75 -8.63
C CYS A 221 15.89 -2.55 -9.93
N ILE A 222 15.28 -2.10 -11.04
CA ILE A 222 15.48 -2.70 -12.36
C ILE A 222 16.96 -2.67 -12.75
N GLU A 223 17.62 -1.53 -12.54
CA GLU A 223 19.01 -1.31 -12.95
C GLU A 223 20.02 -1.97 -12.02
N ASN A 224 19.79 -1.91 -10.72
CA ASN A 224 20.80 -2.30 -9.71
C ASN A 224 20.60 -3.71 -9.17
N PHE A 225 19.36 -4.22 -9.12
CA PHE A 225 19.06 -5.59 -8.70
C PHE A 225 18.72 -6.52 -9.86
N GLN A 226 18.71 -6.01 -11.09
CA GLN A 226 18.44 -6.79 -12.32
C GLN A 226 17.09 -7.52 -12.32
N LEU A 227 16.10 -6.95 -11.63
CA LEU A 227 14.76 -7.52 -11.49
C LEU A 227 13.90 -7.14 -12.71
N THR A 228 13.97 -7.92 -13.79
CA THR A 228 13.26 -7.62 -15.05
C THR A 228 11.73 -7.67 -14.91
N ALA A 229 11.19 -8.40 -13.92
CA ALA A 229 9.76 -8.43 -13.62
C ALA A 229 9.19 -7.03 -13.36
N LEU A 230 10.01 -6.13 -12.81
CA LEU A 230 9.60 -4.77 -12.48
C LEU A 230 9.30 -3.91 -13.72
N ARG A 231 9.84 -4.26 -14.90
CA ARG A 231 9.54 -3.52 -16.14
C ARG A 231 8.07 -3.61 -16.51
N SER A 232 7.49 -4.81 -16.46
CA SER A 232 6.06 -5.01 -16.75
C SER A 232 5.15 -4.46 -15.66
N ILE A 233 5.62 -4.47 -14.39
CA ILE A 233 4.91 -3.84 -13.26
C ILE A 233 4.85 -2.32 -13.44
N MET A 234 5.96 -1.70 -13.85
CA MET A 234 6.03 -0.25 -14.03
C MET A 234 5.24 0.24 -15.25
N SER A 235 5.15 -0.57 -16.31
CA SER A 235 4.33 -0.23 -17.50
C SER A 235 2.84 -0.47 -17.31
N ALA A 236 2.43 -1.24 -16.30
CA ALA A 236 1.04 -1.55 -16.06
C ALA A 236 0.27 -0.33 -15.53
N PRO A 237 -1.00 -0.12 -15.95
CA PRO A 237 -1.82 0.94 -15.41
C PRO A 237 -2.09 0.71 -13.91
N PRO A 238 -1.97 1.73 -13.06
CA PRO A 238 -2.25 1.61 -11.62
C PRO A 238 -3.75 1.43 -11.39
N THR A 239 -4.13 0.30 -10.81
CA THR A 239 -5.53 -0.05 -10.54
C THR A 239 -5.66 -1.13 -9.47
N ALA A 240 -6.79 -1.11 -8.76
CA ALA A 240 -7.26 -2.19 -7.93
C ALA A 240 -8.26 -3.07 -8.71
N GLU A 241 -7.86 -4.30 -9.06
CA GLU A 241 -8.73 -5.31 -9.72
C GLU A 241 -9.76 -5.90 -8.73
N LEU A 242 -10.62 -5.04 -8.17
CA LEU A 242 -11.67 -5.37 -7.20
C LEU A 242 -13.08 -5.37 -7.81
N GLU A 243 -13.23 -4.83 -9.01
CA GLU A 243 -14.45 -4.83 -9.81
C GLU A 243 -14.30 -5.74 -11.03
N PRO A 244 -15.39 -6.33 -11.55
CA PRO A 244 -15.32 -7.14 -12.76
C PRO A 244 -14.72 -6.35 -13.92
N LEU A 245 -13.86 -7.03 -14.67
CA LEU A 245 -13.24 -6.46 -15.87
C LEU A 245 -14.32 -6.13 -16.91
N VAL A 246 -14.20 -4.98 -17.56
CA VAL A 246 -15.07 -4.56 -18.67
C VAL A 246 -14.34 -4.90 -19.95
N ASP A 247 -14.89 -5.80 -20.77
CA ASP A 247 -14.26 -6.32 -22.00
C ASP A 247 -12.85 -6.89 -21.78
N GLY A 248 -12.62 -7.51 -20.61
CA GLY A 248 -11.31 -8.05 -20.22
C GLY A 248 -10.28 -6.98 -19.83
N GLN A 249 -10.68 -5.71 -19.78
CA GLN A 249 -9.84 -4.61 -19.34
C GLN A 249 -10.29 -4.08 -17.97
N VAL A 250 -9.34 -3.43 -17.31
CA VAL A 250 -9.55 -2.77 -16.03
C VAL A 250 -10.53 -1.62 -16.21
N ALA A 251 -11.59 -1.60 -15.39
CA ALA A 251 -12.65 -0.60 -15.49
C ALA A 251 -12.19 0.83 -15.16
N GLN A 252 -11.23 1.00 -14.25
CA GLN A 252 -10.85 2.33 -13.75
C GLN A 252 -9.42 2.35 -13.18
N THR A 253 -8.71 3.47 -13.38
CA THR A 253 -7.41 3.74 -12.73
C THR A 253 -7.57 4.39 -11.36
N ASP A 254 -6.58 4.22 -10.49
CA ASP A 254 -6.60 4.78 -9.13
C ASP A 254 -6.78 6.31 -9.12
N GLU A 255 -6.09 7.03 -10.02
CA GLU A 255 -6.18 8.49 -10.09
C GLU A 255 -7.57 8.97 -10.55
N ALA A 256 -8.20 8.22 -11.46
CA ALA A 256 -9.56 8.51 -11.90
C ALA A 256 -10.56 8.29 -10.75
N ASP A 257 -10.44 7.22 -9.97
CA ASP A 257 -11.30 7.00 -8.79
C ASP A 257 -11.04 8.01 -7.67
N MET A 258 -9.78 8.38 -7.46
CA MET A 258 -9.45 9.43 -6.50
C MET A 258 -9.99 10.81 -6.90
N GLY A 259 -10.14 11.06 -8.21
CA GLY A 259 -10.45 12.38 -8.76
C GLY A 259 -9.29 13.37 -8.59
N MET A 260 -8.06 12.84 -8.50
CA MET A 260 -6.82 13.60 -8.37
C MET A 260 -5.62 12.70 -8.70
N THR A 261 -4.61 13.30 -9.32
CA THR A 261 -3.35 12.62 -9.63
C THR A 261 -2.45 12.49 -8.41
N TYR A 262 -1.53 11.53 -8.43
CA TYR A 262 -0.50 11.39 -7.39
C TYR A 262 0.41 12.63 -7.32
N ALA A 263 0.67 13.29 -8.46
CA ALA A 263 1.44 14.53 -8.50
C ALA A 263 0.74 15.67 -7.75
N GLU A 264 -0.57 15.82 -7.95
CA GLU A 264 -1.38 16.78 -7.19
C GLU A 264 -1.44 16.43 -5.69
N LEU A 265 -1.62 15.15 -5.35
CA LEU A 265 -1.65 14.66 -3.96
C LEU A 265 -0.36 15.00 -3.19
N SER A 266 0.80 14.77 -3.80
CA SER A 266 2.08 15.15 -3.22
C SER A 266 2.17 16.67 -2.96
N ILE A 267 1.67 17.50 -3.88
CA ILE A 267 1.62 18.97 -3.69
C ILE A 267 0.67 19.33 -2.54
N TYR A 268 -0.54 18.76 -2.50
CA TYR A 268 -1.49 19.00 -1.42
C TYR A 268 -0.91 18.59 -0.06
N GLY A 269 -0.24 17.45 0.02
CA GLY A 269 0.44 16.96 1.23
C GLY A 269 1.50 17.93 1.74
N LYS A 270 2.41 18.35 0.86
CA LYS A 270 3.46 19.33 1.19
C LYS A 270 2.88 20.68 1.61
N LEU A 271 1.89 21.20 0.88
CA LEU A 271 1.22 22.46 1.25
C LEU A 271 0.52 22.35 2.61
N ARG A 272 -0.24 21.28 2.84
CA ARG A 272 -0.98 21.03 4.09
C ARG A 272 -0.04 20.90 5.29
N LYS A 273 1.00 20.06 5.17
CA LYS A 273 1.83 19.65 6.31
C LYS A 273 3.09 20.49 6.46
N ILE A 274 3.80 20.81 5.40
CA ILE A 274 5.05 21.59 5.46
C ILE A 274 4.71 23.08 5.49
N ALA A 275 3.97 23.57 4.50
CA ALA A 275 3.58 24.99 4.40
C ALA A 275 2.41 25.39 5.32
N LYS A 276 1.89 24.45 6.12
CA LYS A 276 0.83 24.66 7.13
C LYS A 276 -0.44 25.29 6.56
N ALA A 277 -0.76 24.99 5.31
CA ALA A 277 -1.89 25.60 4.61
C ALA A 277 -3.21 24.84 4.88
N GLY A 278 -4.19 25.54 5.46
CA GLY A 278 -5.60 25.13 5.44
C GLY A 278 -6.25 25.35 4.07
N PRO A 279 -7.57 25.10 3.91
CA PRO A 279 -8.22 25.15 2.60
C PRO A 279 -8.03 26.48 1.85
N TYR A 280 -8.31 27.61 2.51
CA TYR A 280 -8.19 28.93 1.89
C TYR A 280 -6.74 29.27 1.53
N SER A 281 -5.79 29.06 2.45
CA SER A 281 -4.37 29.32 2.19
C SER A 281 -3.81 28.42 1.08
N MET A 282 -4.26 27.17 0.99
CA MET A 282 -3.86 26.25 -0.07
C MET A 282 -4.40 26.74 -1.42
N PHE A 283 -5.68 27.15 -1.47
CA PHE A 283 -6.27 27.78 -2.64
C PHE A 283 -5.43 28.97 -3.12
N CYS A 284 -5.18 29.98 -2.26
CA CYS A 284 -4.38 31.16 -2.61
C CYS A 284 -2.98 30.85 -3.16
N LYS A 285 -2.33 29.80 -2.65
CA LYS A 285 -1.02 29.36 -3.17
C LYS A 285 -1.14 28.70 -4.54
N LEU A 286 -2.14 27.84 -4.72
CA LEU A 286 -2.32 27.07 -5.95
C LEU A 286 -2.82 27.91 -7.12
N ILE A 287 -3.62 28.96 -6.90
CA ILE A 287 -4.04 29.85 -8.01
C ILE A 287 -2.83 30.45 -8.71
N ASN A 288 -1.79 30.82 -7.97
CA ASN A 288 -0.55 31.34 -8.53
C ASN A 288 0.33 30.23 -9.12
N MET A 289 0.41 29.08 -8.45
CA MET A 289 1.26 27.96 -8.87
C MET A 289 0.76 27.28 -10.15
N TRP A 290 -0.56 27.25 -10.35
CA TRP A 290 -1.25 26.58 -11.45
C TRP A 290 -1.91 27.55 -12.42
N LYS A 291 -1.56 28.84 -12.38
CA LYS A 291 -2.18 29.88 -13.21
C LYS A 291 -2.17 29.59 -14.72
N GLU A 292 -1.18 28.85 -15.20
CA GLU A 292 -1.03 28.51 -16.63
C GLU A 292 -1.84 27.25 -17.03
N ILE A 293 -2.35 26.48 -16.06
CA ILE A 293 -2.99 25.17 -16.30
C ILE A 293 -4.39 25.04 -15.69
N CYS A 294 -4.80 25.94 -14.79
CA CYS A 294 -6.09 25.93 -14.12
C CYS A 294 -6.61 27.35 -13.91
N THR A 295 -7.91 27.53 -14.15
CA THR A 295 -8.66 28.72 -13.73
C THR A 295 -8.83 28.76 -12.21
N PRO A 296 -9.10 29.94 -11.61
CA PRO A 296 -9.39 30.04 -10.18
C PRO A 296 -10.52 29.11 -9.72
N ARG A 297 -11.56 28.93 -10.53
CA ARG A 297 -12.69 28.05 -10.23
C ARG A 297 -12.29 26.56 -10.20
N GLU A 298 -11.41 26.14 -11.11
CA GLU A 298 -10.89 24.76 -11.13
C GLU A 298 -9.99 24.49 -9.93
N VAL A 299 -9.10 25.43 -9.57
CA VAL A 299 -8.28 25.31 -8.36
C VAL A 299 -9.16 25.21 -7.12
N ALA A 300 -10.21 26.04 -7.02
CA ALA A 300 -11.16 25.97 -5.92
C ALA A 300 -11.85 24.60 -5.83
N SER A 301 -12.32 24.06 -6.95
CA SER A 301 -12.94 22.72 -7.02
C SER A 301 -11.97 21.63 -6.53
N LYS A 302 -10.73 21.65 -7.02
CA LYS A 302 -9.67 20.69 -6.65
C LYS A 302 -9.34 20.75 -5.15
N VAL A 303 -9.14 21.95 -4.59
CA VAL A 303 -8.84 22.13 -3.16
C VAL A 303 -10.02 21.68 -2.29
N LYS A 304 -11.25 22.04 -2.68
CA LYS A 304 -12.46 21.61 -1.95
C LYS A 304 -12.61 20.10 -1.96
N HIS A 305 -12.40 19.46 -3.11
CA HIS A 305 -12.44 18.00 -3.24
C HIS A 305 -11.40 17.33 -2.34
N PHE A 306 -10.14 17.79 -2.37
CA PHE A 306 -9.07 17.28 -1.51
C PHE A 306 -9.43 17.36 -0.02
N PHE A 307 -9.80 18.54 0.50
CA PHE A 307 -10.10 18.69 1.93
C PHE A 307 -11.35 17.93 2.36
N ARG A 308 -12.36 17.83 1.49
CA ARG A 308 -13.55 17.00 1.75
C ARG A 308 -13.16 15.53 1.92
N MET A 309 -12.46 14.97 0.93
CA MET A 309 -12.05 13.56 0.98
C MET A 309 -11.07 13.26 2.11
N TYR A 310 -10.09 14.13 2.35
CA TYR A 310 -9.18 14.06 3.50
C TYR A 310 -9.97 13.99 4.83
N SER A 311 -10.91 14.91 5.02
CA SER A 311 -11.64 15.02 6.29
C SER A 311 -12.62 13.87 6.55
N ILE A 312 -13.28 13.36 5.50
CA ILE A 312 -14.16 12.18 5.58
C ILE A 312 -13.36 10.94 5.97
N ASN A 313 -12.17 10.77 5.37
CA ASN A 313 -11.39 9.55 5.54
C ASN A 313 -10.37 9.61 6.69
N ARG A 314 -10.22 10.74 7.40
CA ARG A 314 -9.19 10.88 8.44
C ARG A 314 -9.27 9.81 9.54
N HIS A 315 -10.48 9.36 9.87
CA HIS A 315 -10.71 8.28 10.83
C HIS A 315 -10.05 6.93 10.45
N LYS A 316 -9.60 6.74 9.21
CA LYS A 316 -8.82 5.57 8.80
C LYS A 316 -7.37 5.65 9.30
N MET A 317 -6.84 6.86 9.42
CA MET A 317 -5.46 7.12 9.83
C MET A 317 -5.20 6.76 11.29
N THR A 318 -6.22 6.82 12.15
CA THR A 318 -6.09 6.50 13.59
C THR A 318 -5.79 5.02 13.84
N THR A 319 -6.01 4.15 12.85
CA THR A 319 -5.78 2.71 12.95
C THR A 319 -4.96 2.17 11.78
N LEU A 320 -4.28 3.03 11.02
CA LEU A 320 -3.42 2.57 9.94
C LEU A 320 -2.12 1.99 10.53
N THR A 321 -1.52 1.06 9.78
CA THR A 321 -0.26 0.41 10.12
C THR A 321 0.85 1.42 10.45
N PRO A 322 1.61 1.22 11.55
CA PRO A 322 2.79 2.02 11.83
C PRO A 322 3.81 1.88 10.70
N SER A 323 4.29 3.02 10.21
CA SER A 323 5.08 3.10 8.99
C SER A 323 6.48 3.66 9.23
N TYR A 324 7.45 3.24 8.40
CA TYR A 324 8.76 3.89 8.34
C TYR A 324 8.58 5.38 8.01
N HIS A 325 9.21 6.26 8.81
CA HIS A 325 9.16 7.70 8.58
C HIS A 325 10.19 8.12 7.53
N ALA A 326 9.75 8.72 6.43
CA ALA A 326 10.63 9.24 5.38
C ALA A 326 10.24 10.67 4.98
N GLU A 327 8.99 10.88 4.56
CA GLU A 327 8.52 12.19 4.14
C GLU A 327 8.14 13.12 5.30
N ASN A 328 8.63 14.36 5.25
CA ASN A 328 8.29 15.43 6.20
C ASN A 328 6.85 15.95 6.05
N TYR A 329 6.06 15.34 5.16
CA TYR A 329 4.63 15.60 5.01
C TYR A 329 3.73 14.43 5.42
N SER A 330 4.27 13.43 6.14
CA SER A 330 3.53 12.26 6.60
C SER A 330 2.21 12.62 7.32
N PRO A 331 1.11 11.90 7.02
CA PRO A 331 -0.17 12.06 7.71
C PRO A 331 -0.27 11.22 9.00
N ASP A 332 0.78 10.53 9.45
CA ASP A 332 0.75 9.65 10.64
C ASP A 332 0.15 10.36 11.86
N ASP A 333 -0.90 9.76 12.42
CA ASP A 333 -1.64 10.35 13.54
C ASP A 333 -1.05 10.00 14.91
N ASN A 334 -0.21 8.96 14.98
CA ASN A 334 0.31 8.48 16.26
C ASN A 334 1.34 9.43 16.87
N ARG A 335 2.19 10.03 16.04
CA ARG A 335 3.33 10.84 16.51
C ARG A 335 3.53 12.12 15.72
N PHE A 336 3.41 12.07 14.39
CA PHE A 336 3.93 13.15 13.55
C PHE A 336 2.89 14.22 13.20
N ASP A 337 1.63 13.85 13.00
CA ASP A 337 0.56 14.73 12.53
C ASP A 337 -0.72 14.58 13.35
N LEU A 338 -0.66 15.02 14.61
CA LEU A 338 -1.79 15.04 15.52
C LEU A 338 -2.91 15.93 14.98
N ARG A 339 -4.08 15.35 14.71
CA ARG A 339 -5.22 16.05 14.11
C ARG A 339 -6.56 15.51 14.65
N PRO A 340 -7.65 16.29 14.58
CA PRO A 340 -8.99 15.73 14.73
C PRO A 340 -9.22 14.59 13.72
N PHE A 341 -10.10 13.67 14.06
CA PHE A 341 -10.60 12.63 13.13
C PHE A 341 -12.12 12.69 12.96
N LEU A 342 -12.79 13.58 13.71
CA LEU A 342 -14.18 13.98 13.52
C LEU A 342 -14.21 15.45 13.09
N TYR A 343 -14.36 15.69 11.79
CA TYR A 343 -14.42 17.03 11.20
C TYR A 343 -15.84 17.38 10.78
N ASN A 344 -16.16 18.68 10.76
CA ASN A 344 -17.20 19.17 9.85
C ASN A 344 -16.64 19.14 8.41
N THR A 345 -16.98 18.08 7.67
CA THR A 345 -16.43 17.80 6.33
C THR A 345 -16.98 18.71 5.22
N THR A 346 -17.94 19.58 5.54
CA THR A 346 -18.42 20.62 4.61
C THR A 346 -17.49 21.82 4.54
N TRP A 347 -16.63 22.02 5.56
CA TRP A 347 -15.71 23.16 5.64
C TRP A 347 -16.39 24.49 5.33
N SER A 348 -17.63 24.65 5.81
CA SER A 348 -18.60 25.65 5.32
C SER A 348 -18.11 27.09 5.37
N TRP A 349 -17.29 27.45 6.37
CA TRP A 349 -16.67 28.78 6.45
C TRP A 349 -15.55 28.92 5.41
N GLN A 350 -14.58 28.01 5.43
CA GLN A 350 -13.39 28.06 4.60
C GLN A 350 -13.74 27.98 3.10
N PHE A 351 -14.73 27.15 2.74
CA PHE A 351 -15.17 27.00 1.35
C PHE A 351 -15.93 28.23 0.85
N ARG A 352 -16.64 28.94 1.73
CA ARG A 352 -17.28 30.23 1.39
C ARG A 352 -16.25 31.32 1.14
N CYS A 353 -15.22 31.42 1.97
CA CYS A 353 -14.12 32.36 1.72
C CYS A 353 -13.42 32.08 0.38
N ILE A 354 -13.27 30.80 -0.01
CA ILE A 354 -12.76 30.44 -1.34
C ILE A 354 -13.71 30.94 -2.44
N ASP A 355 -15.02 30.74 -2.30
CA ASP A 355 -15.99 31.19 -3.30
C ASP A 355 -16.04 32.70 -3.46
N GLU A 356 -15.99 33.44 -2.35
CA GLU A 356 -15.91 34.91 -2.34
C GLU A 356 -14.66 35.38 -3.09
N GLN A 357 -13.51 34.74 -2.86
CA GLN A 357 -12.27 35.08 -3.55
C GLN A 357 -12.29 34.69 -5.04
N VAL A 358 -12.92 33.57 -5.41
CA VAL A 358 -13.13 33.18 -6.81
C VAL A 358 -14.02 34.19 -7.54
N ASN A 359 -15.03 34.75 -6.88
CA ASN A 359 -15.91 35.76 -7.48
C ASN A 359 -15.24 37.14 -7.63
N ALA A 360 -14.16 37.39 -6.88
CA ALA A 360 -13.38 38.63 -6.94
C ALA A 360 -12.24 38.61 -7.97
N LEU A 361 -11.85 37.42 -8.46
CA LEU A 361 -10.84 37.18 -9.49
C LEU A 361 -11.51 36.99 -10.85
#